data_AF-A0A2V6GC88-F1
#
_entry.id   AF-A0A2V6GC88-F1
#
_cell.length_a   1.000
_cell.length_b   1.000
_cell.length_c   1.000
_cell.angle_alpha   90.00
_cell.angle_beta   90.00
_cell.angle_gamma   90.00
#
_symmetry.space_group_name_H-M   'P 1'
#
loop_
_entity.id
_entity.type
_entity.pdbx_description
1 polymer ?
#
loop_
_entity_poly.entity_id
_entity_poly.type
_entity_poly.pdbx_seq_one_letter_code
_entity_poly.pdbx_strand_id
1 'polypeptide(L)' 'RESSPYKTIAVATTFSPRFKHVLAEAKRICDRFAAELHLIHVGKGDQETPRKFRDVLAELGLPADSPIHY' A
#
# COMPACT_ATOMS: atom_id res chain seq x y z
N ARG A 1 11.42 15.06 -18.53
CA ARG A 1 11.44 13.93 -17.57
C ARG A 1 10.93 12.73 -18.33
N GLU A 2 11.76 11.73 -18.59
CA GLU A 2 11.26 10.45 -19.09
C GLU A 2 10.26 9.90 -18.07
N SER A 3 9.09 9.45 -18.54
CA SER A 3 8.09 8.81 -17.70
C SER A 3 8.75 7.60 -17.04
N SER A 4 8.67 7.49 -15.71
CA SER A 4 9.01 6.24 -15.03
C SER A 4 8.25 5.09 -15.72
N PRO A 5 8.92 3.96 -16.02
CA PRO A 5 8.25 2.82 -16.66
C PRO A 5 7.20 2.18 -15.73
N TYR A 6 7.34 2.37 -14.41
CA TYR A 6 6.42 1.87 -13.42
C TYR A 6 5.60 3.02 -12.85
N LYS A 7 4.31 3.06 -13.21
CA LYS A 7 3.35 4.07 -12.74
C LYS A 7 2.57 3.63 -11.50
N THR A 8 2.44 2.33 -11.29
CA THR A 8 1.65 1.75 -10.20
C THR A 8 2.41 0.59 -9.58
N ILE A 9 2.45 0.55 -8.25
CA ILE A 9 2.96 -0.55 -7.45
C ILE A 9 1.79 -1.15 -6.69
N ALA A 10 1.48 -2.41 -6.96
CA ALA A 10 0.43 -3.15 -6.27
C ALA A 10 1.03 -4.10 -5.24
N VAL A 11 0.53 -4.08 -4.01
CA VAL A 11 1.00 -4.92 -2.90
C VAL A 11 -0.11 -5.86 -2.46
N ALA A 12 0.07 -7.15 -2.72
CA ALA A 12 -0.78 -8.18 -2.13
C ALA A 12 -0.36 -8.44 -0.68
N THR A 13 -1.23 -8.13 0.28
CA THR A 13 -0.90 -8.27 1.69
C THR A 13 -2.09 -8.58 2.58
N THR A 14 -1.79 -9.26 3.68
CA THR A 14 -2.68 -9.48 4.82
C THR A 14 -2.08 -8.84 6.07
N PHE A 15 -2.81 -8.84 7.19
CA PHE A 15 -2.35 -8.33 8.49
C PHE A 15 -1.38 -9.29 9.20
N SER A 16 -0.40 -9.83 8.47
CA SER A 16 0.65 -10.69 9.04
C SER A 16 1.64 -9.88 9.89
N PRO A 17 2.50 -10.51 10.71
CA PRO A 17 3.55 -9.82 11.46
C PRO A 17 4.50 -8.98 10.58
N ARG A 18 4.59 -9.29 9.28
CA ARG A 18 5.44 -8.57 8.32
C ARG A 18 4.73 -7.43 7.60
N PHE A 19 3.46 -7.18 7.88
CA PHE A 19 2.62 -6.21 7.18
C PHE A 19 3.28 -4.82 7.05
N LYS A 20 3.75 -4.25 8.17
CA LYS A 20 4.41 -2.93 8.17
C LYS A 20 5.71 -2.94 7.35
N HIS A 21 6.52 -3.99 7.47
CA HIS A 21 7.78 -4.11 6.73
C HIS A 21 7.56 -4.19 5.21
N VAL A 22 6.53 -4.93 4.77
CA VAL A 22 6.16 -5.01 3.36
C VAL A 22 5.73 -3.64 2.81
N LEU A 23 4.92 -2.90 3.57
CA LEU A 23 4.49 -1.56 3.17
C LEU A 23 5.64 -0.54 3.18
N ALA A 24 6.59 -0.66 4.11
CA ALA A 24 7.79 0.18 4.13
C ALA A 24 8.66 -0.03 2.87
N GLU A 25 8.82 -1.27 2.42
CA GLU A 25 9.50 -1.54 1.15
C GLU A 25 8.70 -1.03 -0.06
N ALA A 26 7.38 -1.17 -0.04
CA ALA A 26 6.53 -0.61 -1.09
C ALA A 26 6.68 0.91 -1.19
N LYS A 27 6.72 1.61 -0.06
CA LYS A 27 7.00 3.06 -0.01
C LYS A 27 8.31 3.41 -0.71
N ARG A 28 9.40 2.71 -0.37
CA ARG A 28 10.72 2.96 -0.98
C ARG A 28 10.70 2.81 -2.49
N ILE A 29 9.92 1.86 -3.02
CA ILE A 29 9.75 1.64 -4.46
C ILE A 29 8.87 2.74 -5.07
N CYS A 30 7.72 3.07 -4.47
CA CYS A 30 6.85 4.15 -4.90
C CYS A 30 7.61 5.49 -4.98
N ASP A 31 8.36 5.85 -3.95
CA ASP A 31 9.16 7.08 -3.90
C ASP A 31 10.22 7.10 -5.01
N ARG A 32 10.88 5.96 -5.27
CA ARG A 32 11.91 5.84 -6.32
C ARG A 32 11.35 6.06 -7.72
N PHE A 33 10.13 5.59 -7.98
CA PHE A 33 9.52 5.60 -9.31
C PHE A 33 8.44 6.68 -9.47
N ALA A 34 8.16 7.47 -8.43
CA ALA A 34 7.01 8.35 -8.35
C ALA A 34 5.71 7.63 -8.75
N ALA A 35 5.54 6.41 -8.24
CA ALA A 35 4.45 5.50 -8.59
C ALA A 35 3.33 5.53 -7.54
N GLU A 36 2.11 5.32 -8.01
CA GLU A 36 0.91 5.17 -7.16
C GLU A 36 0.94 3.84 -6.42
N LEU A 37 0.45 3.83 -5.17
CA LEU A 37 0.34 2.62 -4.36
C LEU A 37 -1.08 2.04 -4.43
N HIS A 38 -1.18 0.77 -4.79
CA HIS A 38 -2.41 -0.01 -4.74
C HIS A 38 -2.24 -1.19 -3.78
N LEU A 39 -3.29 -1.54 -3.04
CA LEU A 39 -3.28 -2.64 -2.08
C LEU A 39 -4.22 -3.73 -2.55
N ILE A 40 -3.80 -4.99 -2.44
CA ILE A 40 -4.65 -6.16 -2.74
C ILE A 40 -4.78 -6.96 -1.44
N HIS A 41 -6.02 -7.14 -0.97
CA HIS A 41 -6.30 -7.81 0.29
C HIS A 41 -7.40 -8.85 0.12
N VAL A 42 -7.03 -10.13 0.24
CA VAL A 42 -8.01 -11.21 0.28
C VAL A 42 -8.48 -11.41 1.72
N GLY A 43 -9.72 -11.03 2.01
CA GLY A 43 -10.31 -11.11 3.35
C GLY A 43 -11.80 -10.75 3.37
N LYS A 44 -12.46 -10.92 4.52
CA LYS A 44 -13.84 -10.44 4.69
C LYS A 44 -13.80 -8.91 4.69
N GLY A 45 -14.55 -8.28 3.79
CA GLY A 45 -14.74 -6.83 3.75
C GLY A 45 -15.52 -6.34 4.96
N ASP A 46 -14.88 -6.28 6.12
CA ASP A 46 -15.37 -5.58 7.30
C ASP A 46 -14.90 -4.12 7.29
N GLN A 47 -15.60 -3.24 8.00
CA GLN A 47 -15.21 -1.82 8.09
C GLN A 47 -13.87 -1.62 8.85
N GLU A 48 -13.40 -2.66 9.54
CA GLU A 48 -12.14 -2.67 10.29
C GLU A 48 -10.92 -2.74 9.36
N THR A 49 -11.04 -3.45 8.24
CA THR A 49 -9.94 -3.68 7.30
C THR A 49 -9.43 -2.36 6.69
N PRO A 50 -10.27 -1.50 6.07
CA PRO A 50 -9.84 -0.19 5.59
C PRO A 50 -9.25 0.70 6.68
N ARG A 51 -9.77 0.65 7.91
CA ARG A 51 -9.24 1.43 9.04
C ARG A 51 -7.80 1.04 9.36
N LYS A 52 -7.54 -0.26 9.54
CA LYS A 52 -6.19 -0.77 9.82
C LYS A 52 -5.19 -0.41 8.73
N PHE A 53 -5.60 -0.46 7.46
CA PHE A 53 -4.76 0.00 6.36
C PHE A 53 -4.46 1.50 6.48
N ARG A 54 -5.47 2.35 6.66
CA ARG A 54 -5.27 3.80 6.81
C ARG A 54 -4.30 4.14 7.94
N ASP A 55 -4.46 3.51 9.10
CA ASP A 55 -3.62 3.78 10.27
C ASP A 55 -2.14 3.47 9.96
N VAL A 56 -1.86 2.29 9.39
CA VAL A 56 -0.48 1.90 9.06
C VAL A 56 0.10 2.69 7.89
N LEU A 57 -0.71 3.03 6.87
CA LEU A 57 -0.26 3.89 5.78
C LEU A 57 0.12 5.28 6.30
N ALA A 58 -0.69 5.86 7.20
CA ALA A 58 -0.39 7.14 7.83
C ALA A 58 0.90 7.07 8.67
N GLU A 59 1.09 6.03 9.48
CA GLU A 59 2.33 5.81 10.25
C GLU A 59 3.58 5.76 9.37
N LEU A 60 3.46 5.22 8.15
CA LEU A 60 4.57 5.08 7.20
C LEU A 60 4.73 6.28 6.26
N GLY A 61 3.86 7.29 6.34
CA GLY A 61 3.86 8.42 5.40
C GLY A 61 3.50 8.01 3.97
N LEU A 62 2.61 7.03 3.83
CA LEU A 62 1.99 6.61 2.58
C LEU A 62 0.60 7.26 2.41
N PRO A 63 0.07 7.37 1.18
CA PRO A 63 -1.27 7.92 0.95
C PRO A 63 -2.35 7.06 1.65
N ALA A 64 -3.08 7.64 2.59
CA ALA A 64 -4.09 6.93 3.37
C ALA A 64 -5.31 6.51 2.52
N ASP A 65 -5.50 7.15 1.37
CA ASP A 65 -6.55 6.88 0.38
C ASP A 65 -6.10 5.93 -0.74
N SER A 66 -4.94 5.25 -0.57
CA SER A 66 -4.46 4.24 -1.52
C SER A 66 -5.57 3.21 -1.83
N PRO A 67 -5.91 2.95 -3.11
CA PRO A 67 -6.98 2.01 -3.46
C PRO A 67 -6.74 0.61 -2.92
N ILE A 68 -7.76 0.02 -2.29
CA ILE A 68 -7.75 -1.36 -1.79
C ILE A 68 -8.65 -2.22 -2.68
N HIS A 69 -8.07 -3.24 -3.28
CA HIS A 69 -8.73 -4.26 -4.11
C HIS A 69 -8.91 -5.54 -3.28
N TYR A 70 -10.03 -6.23 -3.45
CA TYR A 70 -10.38 -7.45 -2.71
C TYR A 70 -10.42 -8.67 -3.62
#